data_AF-A0A821CIZ2-F1
#
_entry.id   AF-A0A821CIZ2-F1
#
_cell.length_a   1.000
_cell.length_b   1.000
_cell.length_c   1.000
_cell.angle_alpha   90.00
_cell.angle_beta   90.00
_cell.angle_gamma   90.00
#
_symmetry.space_group_name_H-M   'P 1'
#
loop_
_entity.id
_entity.type
_entity.pdbx_description
1 polymer ?
#
loop_
_entity_poly.entity_id
_entity_poly.type
_entity_poly.pdbx_seq_one_letter_code
_entity_poly.pdbx_strand_id
1 'polypeptide(L)'
;MIENLFAERRDQFKSHPIIQSGLKLVDENDQKTHILEYIHLCEPERILDDFQYDPHYEANEETYIKLSKIKFNDTGHSQHPFNLSQQQNQQLDNSTTDLNLSSSGSSVGEKEN
;
A
#
# COMPACT_ATOMS: atom_id res chain seq x y z
N MET A 1 -3.13 36.87 12.22
CA MET A 1 -3.01 37.68 13.46
C MET A 1 -4.23 37.42 14.34
N ILE A 2 -4.14 37.64 15.66
CA ILE A 2 -5.18 37.30 16.64
C ILE A 2 -6.54 37.97 16.39
N GLU A 3 -6.55 39.15 15.78
CA GLU A 3 -7.78 39.88 15.38
C GLU A 3 -8.63 39.07 14.40
N ASN A 4 -7.99 38.35 13.46
CA ASN A 4 -8.69 37.49 12.51
C ASN A 4 -9.37 36.31 13.23
N LEU A 5 -8.74 35.75 14.28
CA LEU A 5 -9.36 34.70 15.10
C LEU A 5 -10.61 35.22 15.82
N PHE A 6 -10.57 36.46 16.32
CA PHE A 6 -11.75 37.09 16.93
C PHE A 6 -12.85 37.39 15.92
N ALA A 7 -12.51 37.76 14.68
CA ALA A 7 -13.49 37.89 13.60
C ALA A 7 -14.16 36.55 13.30
N GLU A 8 -13.38 35.49 13.06
CA GLU A 8 -13.90 34.14 12.79
C GLU A 8 -14.76 33.59 13.94
N ARG A 9 -14.36 33.84 15.19
CA ARG A 9 -15.13 33.42 16.37
C ARG A 9 -16.46 34.15 16.50
N ARG A 10 -16.50 35.46 16.18
CA ARG A 10 -17.75 36.26 16.13
C ARG A 10 -18.68 35.79 15.02
N ASP A 11 -18.10 35.40 13.88
CA ASP A 11 -18.84 34.83 12.76
C ASP A 11 -19.25 33.38 12.98
N GLN A 12 -18.95 32.80 14.15
CA GLN A 12 -19.32 31.44 14.56
C GLN A 12 -18.78 30.36 13.61
N PHE A 13 -17.60 30.59 13.01
CA PHE A 13 -16.96 29.63 12.10
C PHE A 13 -17.83 29.24 10.88
N LYS A 14 -18.72 30.12 10.41
CA LYS A 14 -19.61 29.86 9.26
C LYS A 14 -18.87 29.39 7.99
N SER A 15 -17.66 29.88 7.76
CA SER A 15 -16.81 29.49 6.63
C SER A 15 -15.98 28.21 6.87
N HIS A 16 -15.98 27.68 8.09
CA HIS A 16 -15.19 26.53 8.54
C HIS A 16 -16.11 25.48 9.19
N PRO A 17 -17.00 24.83 8.42
CA PRO A 17 -17.85 23.77 8.95
C PRO A 17 -17.00 22.60 9.45
N ILE A 18 -17.45 21.97 10.54
CA ILE A 18 -16.74 20.83 11.18
C ILE A 18 -16.58 19.65 10.20
N ILE A 19 -17.62 19.40 9.39
CA ILE A 19 -17.62 18.38 8.34
C ILE A 19 -18.20 19.03 7.08
N GLN A 20 -17.52 18.90 5.95
CA GLN A 20 -18.02 19.42 4.67
C GLN A 20 -19.24 18.60 4.20
N SER A 21 -20.12 19.23 3.42
CA SER A 21 -21.30 18.57 2.86
C SER A 21 -20.91 17.32 2.05
N GLY A 22 -21.55 16.19 2.32
CA GLY A 22 -21.26 14.92 1.64
C GLY A 22 -20.16 14.07 2.28
N LEU A 23 -19.47 14.58 3.32
CA LEU A 23 -18.43 13.82 4.04
C LEU A 23 -18.92 13.13 5.33
N LYS A 24 -20.19 13.33 5.74
CA LYS A 24 -20.79 12.57 6.86
C LYS A 24 -21.27 11.21 6.38
N LEU A 25 -20.34 10.25 6.27
CA LEU A 25 -20.58 8.90 5.74
C LEU A 25 -20.66 7.80 6.81
N VAL A 26 -20.14 8.07 8.01
CA VAL A 26 -20.06 7.12 9.11
C VAL A 26 -21.06 7.51 10.20
N ASP A 27 -21.75 6.53 10.76
CA ASP A 27 -22.68 6.74 11.86
C ASP A 27 -21.93 6.98 13.17
N GLU A 28 -22.53 7.75 14.08
CA GLU A 28 -21.85 8.21 15.30
C GLU A 28 -21.47 7.06 16.24
N ASN A 29 -22.24 5.97 16.21
CA ASN A 29 -21.98 4.76 17.00
C ASN A 29 -20.80 3.93 16.47
N ASP A 30 -20.49 4.05 15.17
CA ASP A 30 -19.42 3.31 14.50
C ASP A 30 -18.10 4.09 14.45
N GLN A 31 -18.12 5.37 14.83
CA GLN A 31 -16.94 6.23 14.88
C GLN A 31 -16.01 5.83 16.04
N LYS A 32 -14.74 5.54 15.71
CA LYS A 32 -13.68 5.30 16.71
C LYS A 32 -12.76 6.50 16.84
N THR A 33 -12.76 7.14 18.00
CA THR A 33 -11.90 8.30 18.32
C THR A 33 -10.68 7.85 19.11
N HIS A 34 -9.50 7.89 18.48
CA HIS A 34 -8.23 7.57 19.13
C HIS A 34 -7.69 8.80 19.85
N ILE A 35 -7.27 8.65 21.10
CA ILE A 35 -6.61 9.70 21.87
C ILE A 35 -5.10 9.50 21.73
N LEU A 36 -4.43 10.44 21.08
CA LEU A 36 -2.98 10.43 20.89
C LEU A 36 -2.36 11.60 21.66
N GLU A 37 -1.29 11.33 22.38
CA GLU A 37 -0.53 12.37 23.08
C GLU A 37 0.50 13.01 22.15
N TYR A 38 0.71 14.32 22.28
CA TYR A 38 1.65 15.06 21.43
C TYR A 38 3.12 14.60 21.60
N ILE A 39 3.49 14.19 22.80
CA ILE A 39 4.87 13.83 23.15
C ILE A 39 5.16 12.36 22.81
N HIS A 40 4.12 11.56 22.61
CA HIS A 40 4.29 10.14 22.36
C HIS A 40 4.86 9.91 20.96
N LEU A 41 5.91 9.10 20.88
CA LEU A 41 6.49 8.69 19.60
C LEU A 41 5.66 7.53 19.05
N CYS A 42 4.80 7.81 18.06
CA CYS A 42 4.15 6.76 17.29
C CYS A 42 5.15 6.15 16.30
N GLU A 43 5.27 4.83 16.31
CA GLU A 43 6.02 4.10 15.30
C GLU A 43 5.26 4.16 13.96
N PRO A 44 5.87 4.67 12.87
CA PRO A 44 5.19 4.84 11.59
C PRO A 44 5.06 3.54 10.78
N GLU A 45 5.54 2.40 11.31
CA GLU A 45 5.44 1.06 10.69
C GLU A 45 5.80 1.02 9.19
N ARG A 46 6.81 1.78 8.75
CA ARG A 46 7.21 1.91 7.33
C ARG A 46 7.46 0.59 6.60
N ILE A 47 7.82 -0.45 7.36
CA ILE A 47 8.04 -1.79 6.85
C ILE A 47 6.80 -2.38 6.15
N LEU A 48 5.60 -1.89 6.47
CA LEU A 48 4.35 -2.30 5.83
C LEU A 48 4.18 -1.72 4.41
N ASP A 49 4.90 -0.64 4.06
CA ASP A 49 4.86 -0.05 2.72
C ASP A 49 5.71 -0.87 1.72
N ASP A 50 6.66 -1.66 2.21
CA ASP A 50 7.57 -2.48 1.41
C ASP A 50 7.03 -3.89 1.21
N PHE A 51 6.98 -4.35 -0.04
CA PHE A 51 6.57 -5.71 -0.37
C PHE A 51 7.56 -6.74 0.21
N GLN A 52 7.04 -7.62 1.06
CA GLN A 52 7.79 -8.70 1.68
C GLN A 52 7.07 -10.04 1.49
N TYR A 53 7.83 -11.12 1.52
CA TYR A 53 7.27 -12.46 1.49
C TYR A 53 6.59 -12.78 2.82
N ASP A 54 5.30 -13.13 2.76
CA ASP A 54 4.52 -13.56 3.91
C ASP A 54 4.37 -15.10 3.92
N PRO A 55 4.97 -15.82 4.89
CA PRO A 55 4.78 -17.26 5.05
C PRO A 55 3.34 -17.67 5.35
N HIS A 56 2.49 -16.76 5.83
CA HIS A 56 1.10 -17.00 6.21
C HIS A 56 0.10 -16.42 5.20
N TYR A 57 0.55 -16.10 3.99
CA TYR A 57 -0.25 -15.46 2.94
C TYR A 57 -1.63 -16.12 2.75
N GLU A 58 -1.69 -17.45 2.63
CA GLU A 58 -2.97 -18.16 2.39
C GLU A 58 -3.97 -17.98 3.53
N ALA A 59 -3.51 -18.01 4.78
CA ALA A 59 -4.36 -17.83 5.95
C ALA A 59 -4.84 -16.36 6.07
N ASN A 60 -3.93 -15.41 5.83
CA ASN A 60 -4.23 -13.98 5.90
C ASN A 60 -5.26 -13.59 4.83
N GLU A 61 -5.10 -14.04 3.58
CA GLU A 61 -6.07 -13.83 2.50
C GLU A 61 -7.46 -14.36 2.85
N GLU A 62 -7.54 -15.56 3.44
CA GLU A 62 -8.83 -16.12 3.85
C GLU A 62 -9.50 -15.25 4.95
N THR A 63 -8.72 -14.72 5.90
CA THR A 63 -9.26 -13.80 6.91
C THR A 63 -9.76 -12.49 6.32
N TYR A 64 -9.04 -11.90 5.37
CA TYR A 64 -9.46 -10.68 4.67
C TYR A 64 -10.74 -10.91 3.85
N ILE A 65 -10.86 -12.05 3.17
CA ILE A 65 -12.08 -12.44 2.43
C ILE A 65 -13.27 -12.59 3.39
N LYS A 66 -13.06 -13.18 4.57
CA LYS A 66 -14.12 -13.29 5.59
C LYS A 66 -14.52 -11.93 6.12
N LEU A 67 -13.56 -11.07 6.45
CA LEU A 67 -13.79 -9.72 6.95
C LEU A 67 -14.52 -8.83 5.94
N SER A 68 -14.14 -8.88 4.67
CA SER A 68 -14.79 -8.10 3.61
C SER A 68 -16.24 -8.49 3.43
N LYS A 69 -16.55 -9.79 3.44
CA LYS A 69 -17.93 -10.29 3.41
C LYS A 69 -18.75 -9.77 4.58
N ILE A 70 -18.21 -9.78 5.80
CA ILE A 70 -18.92 -9.31 6.99
C ILE A 70 -19.19 -7.80 6.91
N LYS A 71 -18.23 -7.01 6.43
CA LYS A 71 -18.33 -5.53 6.44
C LYS A 71 -19.13 -4.95 5.27
N PHE A 72 -19.15 -5.62 4.12
CA PHE A 72 -19.73 -5.07 2.90
C PHE A 72 -20.98 -5.81 2.40
N ASN A 73 -21.40 -6.93 3.00
CA ASN A 73 -22.64 -7.63 2.56
C ASN A 73 -23.92 -6.82 2.75
N ASP A 74 -23.97 -5.90 3.71
CA ASP A 74 -25.19 -5.11 3.99
C ASP A 74 -25.36 -3.91 3.04
N THR A 75 -24.27 -3.49 2.39
CA THR A 75 -24.27 -2.45 1.35
C THR A 75 -24.20 -3.13 -0.01
N GLY A 76 -25.31 -3.23 -0.76
CA GLY A 76 -25.44 -3.95 -2.04
C GLY A 76 -24.57 -3.49 -3.22
N HIS A 77 -23.28 -3.20 -3.01
CA HIS A 77 -22.28 -2.91 -4.02
C HIS A 77 -21.63 -4.21 -4.50
N SER A 78 -22.05 -4.63 -5.69
CA SER A 78 -21.47 -5.62 -6.61
C SER A 78 -20.31 -6.47 -6.09
N GLN A 79 -20.63 -7.74 -5.80
CA GLN A 79 -19.66 -8.81 -5.61
C GLN A 79 -18.93 -9.10 -6.93
N HIS A 80 -17.85 -8.38 -7.21
CA HIS A 80 -16.89 -8.80 -8.22
C HIS A 80 -15.78 -9.61 -7.53
N PRO A 81 -15.78 -10.96 -7.60
CA PRO A 81 -14.66 -11.73 -7.11
C PRO A 81 -13.43 -11.33 -7.93
N PHE A 82 -12.48 -10.64 -7.30
CA PHE A 82 -11.19 -10.37 -7.91
C PHE A 82 -10.45 -11.70 -8.02
N ASN A 83 -10.43 -12.26 -9.22
CA ASN A 83 -9.72 -13.50 -9.49
C ASN A 83 -8.23 -13.19 -9.65
N LEU A 84 -7.43 -13.37 -8.59
CA LEU A 84 -5.97 -13.17 -8.60
C LEU A 84 -5.20 -14.26 -9.37
N SER A 85 -5.83 -15.29 -9.94
CA SER A 85 -5.11 -16.48 -10.43
C SER A 85 -4.43 -16.35 -11.80
N GLN A 86 -4.27 -15.16 -12.40
CA GLN A 86 -3.70 -15.04 -13.76
C GLN A 86 -2.55 -14.05 -13.99
N GLN A 87 -1.87 -13.53 -12.96
CA GLN A 87 -0.70 -12.66 -13.19
C GLN A 87 0.51 -12.95 -12.28
N GLN A 88 0.96 -14.20 -12.23
CA GLN A 88 2.32 -14.52 -11.73
C GLN A 88 3.02 -15.57 -12.59
N ASN A 89 2.97 -15.42 -13.91
CA ASN A 89 3.88 -16.11 -14.83
C ASN A 89 4.31 -15.15 -15.95
N GLN A 90 5.11 -14.16 -15.61
CA GLN A 90 6.08 -13.60 -16.57
C GLN A 90 7.45 -13.78 -15.96
N GLN A 91 8.13 -14.82 -16.45
CA GLN A 91 9.54 -15.11 -16.22
C GLN A 91 10.34 -13.85 -16.55
N LEU A 92 11.08 -13.33 -15.56
CA LEU A 92 12.17 -12.40 -15.80
C LEU A 92 13.37 -13.24 -16.23
N ASP A 93 13.61 -13.27 -17.54
CA ASP A 93 14.82 -13.84 -18.13
C ASP A 93 16.05 -13.06 -17.66
N ASN A 94 16.78 -13.60 -16.70
CA ASN A 94 18.09 -13.11 -16.27
C ASN A 94 19.19 -13.91 -16.96
N SER A 95 19.45 -13.57 -18.24
CA SER A 95 20.73 -13.93 -18.87
C SER A 95 21.83 -13.03 -18.30
N THR A 96 22.64 -13.65 -17.43
CA THR A 96 23.89 -13.16 -16.89
C THR A 96 24.79 -12.55 -17.96
N THR A 97 25.23 -11.32 -17.72
CA THR A 97 26.25 -10.61 -18.49
C THR A 97 27.63 -11.16 -18.11
N ASP A 98 28.16 -12.08 -18.92
CA ASP A 98 29.57 -12.45 -18.83
C ASP A 98 30.43 -11.41 -19.58
N LEU A 99 31.07 -10.56 -18.78
CA LEU A 99 32.27 -9.82 -19.16
C LEU A 99 33.41 -10.82 -19.36
N ASN A 100 33.84 -11.05 -20.59
CA ASN A 100 35.23 -11.47 -20.81
C ASN A 100 35.78 -10.95 -22.15
N LEU A 101 36.42 -9.78 -22.08
CA LEU A 101 37.42 -9.35 -23.06
C LEU A 101 38.74 -10.08 -22.75
N SER A 102 39.12 -11.03 -23.60
CA SER A 102 40.55 -11.32 -23.82
C SER A 102 40.78 -11.72 -25.27
N SER A 103 41.10 -10.70 -26.07
CA SER A 103 41.80 -10.84 -27.34
C SER A 103 43.29 -11.03 -27.08
N SER A 104 43.89 -12.13 -27.51
CA SER A 104 45.19 -12.16 -28.22
C SER A 104 45.67 -13.59 -28.45
N GLY A 105 46.09 -13.89 -29.68
CA GLY A 105 46.89 -15.09 -30.00
C GLY A 105 46.43 -15.90 -31.21
N SER A 106 46.45 -15.31 -32.40
CA SER A 106 46.49 -16.06 -33.66
C SER A 106 47.87 -16.70 -33.87
N SER A 107 47.87 -17.92 -34.45
CA SER A 107 48.90 -18.56 -35.33
C SER A 107 49.09 -20.03 -34.91
N VAL A 108 48.38 -20.98 -35.52
CA VAL A 108 48.79 -21.76 -36.72
C VAL A 108 50.04 -22.64 -36.47
N GLY A 109 49.84 -23.97 -36.54
CA GLY A 109 50.76 -24.88 -37.24
C GLY A 109 51.54 -25.92 -36.43
N GLU A 110 51.26 -27.19 -36.74
CA GLU A 110 52.18 -28.36 -36.75
C GLU A 110 52.63 -28.96 -35.40
N LYS A 111 52.89 -30.26 -35.24
CA LYS A 111 52.54 -31.53 -35.89
C LYS A 111 52.95 -32.61 -34.86
N GLU A 112 52.28 -33.75 -34.94
CA GLU A 112 52.69 -35.09 -34.49
C GLU A 112 54.19 -35.29 -34.17
N ASN A 113 54.51 -35.64 -32.91
CA ASN A 113 55.04 -36.95 -32.49
C ASN A 113 55.25 -36.99 -30.97
#